data_AF-A0A1G9XYL0-F1
#
_entry.id   AF-A0A1G9XYL0-F1
#
_cell.length_a   1.000
_cell.length_b   1.000
_cell.length_c   1.000
_cell.angle_alpha   90.00
_cell.angle_beta   90.00
_cell.angle_gamma   90.00
#
_symmetry.space_group_name_H-M   'P 1'
#
loop_
_entity.id
_entity.type
_entity.pdbx_description
1 polymer ?
#
loop_
_entity_poly.entity_id
_entity_poly.type
_entity_poly.pdbx_seq_one_letter_code
_entity_poly.pdbx_strand_id
1 'polypeptide(L)'
;MPQVQFAGIYAAKERGFYKDEGIEVEIVPGGPDVIIEQQVVNGAVDIGVSSFDSLLVNRDNELPLVSLAQVTQKSSYRLLSKNRRASIRQPK
;
A
#
# COMPACT_ATOMS: atom_id res chain seq x y z
N MET A 1 -6.06 9.95 -7.20
CA MET A 1 -7.29 10.26 -6.45
C MET A 1 -7.17 9.65 -5.06
N PRO A 2 -7.56 10.35 -3.98
CA PRO A 2 -7.50 9.80 -2.64
C PRO A 2 -8.49 8.64 -2.51
N GLN A 3 -7.99 7.48 -2.10
CA GLN A 3 -8.83 6.32 -1.82
C GLN A 3 -9.08 6.25 -0.31
N VAL A 4 -10.29 5.85 0.10
CA VAL A 4 -10.75 5.94 1.50
C VAL A 4 -9.84 5.17 2.47
N GLN A 5 -9.20 4.08 2.03
CA GLN A 5 -8.27 3.32 2.87
C GLN A 5 -7.08 4.13 3.39
N PHE A 6 -6.74 5.26 2.75
CA PHE A 6 -5.65 6.14 3.18
C PHE A 6 -6.11 7.30 4.05
N ALA A 7 -7.41 7.43 4.36
CA ALA A 7 -7.97 8.56 5.10
C ALA A 7 -7.28 8.79 6.45
N GLY A 8 -6.85 7.72 7.14
CA GLY A 8 -6.12 7.85 8.41
C GLY A 8 -4.79 8.60 8.29
N ILE A 9 -4.06 8.43 7.18
CA ILE A 9 -2.77 9.10 6.93
C ILE A 9 -2.99 10.61 6.73
N TYR A 10 -3.98 10.98 5.91
CA TYR A 10 -4.33 12.38 5.68
C TYR A 10 -4.90 13.04 6.93
N ALA A 11 -5.79 12.35 7.66
CA ALA A 11 -6.37 12.86 8.90
C ALA A 11 -5.32 13.05 9.99
N ALA A 12 -4.32 12.17 10.11
CA ALA A 12 -3.22 12.33 11.06
C ALA A 12 -2.39 13.59 10.76
N LYS A 13 -2.13 13.89 9.47
CA LYS A 13 -1.47 15.13 9.06
C LYS A 13 -2.32 16.36 9.37
N GLU A 14 -3.61 16.35 9.00
CA GLU A 14 -4.52 17.46 9.22
C GLU A 14 -4.74 17.76 10.72
N ARG A 15 -4.77 16.71 11.55
CA ARG A 15 -4.93 16.82 13.01
C ARG A 15 -3.64 17.11 13.76
N GLY A 16 -2.49 17.17 13.09
CA GLY A 16 -1.21 17.51 13.70
C GLY A 16 -0.49 16.35 14.41
N PHE A 17 -0.98 15.11 14.33
CA PHE A 17 -0.39 13.98 15.06
C PHE A 17 1.08 13.71 14.70
N TYR A 18 1.46 13.88 13.43
CA TYR A 18 2.87 13.77 13.05
C TYR A 18 3.73 14.86 13.69
N LYS A 19 3.21 16.10 13.74
CA LYS A 19 3.90 17.24 14.33
C LYS A 19 4.04 17.08 15.85
N ASP A 20 3.03 16.53 16.52
CA ASP A 20 3.07 16.24 17.96
C ASP A 20 4.18 15.24 18.31
N GLU A 21 4.46 14.30 17.41
CA GLU A 21 5.59 13.35 17.50
C GLU A 21 6.91 13.90 16.94
N GLY A 22 6.96 15.17 16.53
CA GLY A 22 8.16 15.80 15.96
C GLY A 22 8.54 15.30 14.56
N ILE A 23 7.60 14.71 13.82
CA ILE A 23 7.79 14.17 12.47
C ILE A 23 7.23 15.15 11.44
N GLU A 24 8.08 15.59 10.51
CA GLU A 24 7.65 16.33 9.32
C GLU A 24 7.27 15.35 8.21
N VAL A 25 6.03 15.44 7.70
CA VAL A 25 5.50 14.50 6.71
C VAL A 25 5.06 15.24 5.45
N GLU A 26 5.69 14.90 4.33
CA GLU A 26 5.19 15.15 2.98
C GLU A 26 4.43 13.91 2.48
N ILE A 27 3.23 14.10 1.91
CA ILE A 27 2.45 13.00 1.34
C ILE A 27 2.54 13.10 -0.18
N VAL A 28 3.35 12.23 -0.77
CA VAL A 28 3.48 12.12 -2.22
C VAL A 28 2.39 11.18 -2.74
N PRO A 29 1.50 11.64 -3.64
CA PRO A 29 0.46 10.78 -4.19
C PRO A 29 1.07 9.71 -5.09
N GLY A 30 0.67 8.45 -4.89
CA GLY A 30 0.95 7.37 -5.84
C GLY A 30 0.04 7.44 -7.09
N GLY A 31 0.11 6.39 -7.89
CA GLY A 31 -0.71 6.23 -9.09
C GLY A 31 -0.57 4.82 -9.68
N PRO A 32 -1.43 4.44 -10.64
CA PRO A 32 -1.35 3.13 -11.29
C PRO A 32 -0.01 2.91 -12.01
N ASP A 33 0.64 4.00 -12.44
CA ASP A 33 1.93 3.96 -13.15
C ASP A 33 3.15 4.16 -12.22
N VAL A 34 2.92 4.22 -10.90
CA VAL A 34 3.99 4.46 -9.90
C VAL A 34 4.28 3.16 -9.15
N ILE A 35 5.50 2.64 -9.32
CA ILE A 35 6.01 1.51 -8.55
C ILE A 35 6.60 2.05 -7.24
N ILE A 36 5.84 1.91 -6.15
CA ILE A 36 6.17 2.50 -4.85
C ILE A 36 7.50 1.96 -4.30
N GLU A 37 7.76 0.68 -4.48
CA GLU A 37 8.98 0.01 -4.04
C GLU A 37 10.24 0.62 -4.68
N GLN A 38 10.17 0.96 -5.96
CA GLN A 38 11.29 1.62 -6.66
C GLN A 38 11.51 3.05 -6.16
N GLN A 39 10.44 3.77 -5.80
CA GLN A 39 10.57 5.11 -5.23
C GLN A 39 11.32 5.06 -3.89
N VAL A 40 11.06 4.05 -3.07
CA VAL A 40 11.77 3.84 -1.79
C VAL A 40 13.22 3.43 -2.03
N VAL A 41 13.46 2.43 -2.90
CA VAL A 41 14.83 1.94 -3.19
C VAL A 41 15.73 3.04 -3.77
N ASN A 42 15.18 3.90 -4.63
CA ASN A 42 15.92 4.99 -5.26
C ASN A 42 16.07 6.22 -4.33
N GLY A 43 15.49 6.19 -3.12
CA GLY A 43 15.54 7.30 -2.16
C GLY A 43 14.68 8.50 -2.56
N ALA A 44 13.71 8.33 -3.46
CA ALA A 44 12.77 9.39 -3.84
C ALA A 44 11.72 9.64 -2.75
N VAL A 45 11.41 8.64 -1.93
CA VAL A 45 10.56 8.74 -0.73
C VAL A 45 11.12 7.86 0.38
N ASP A 46 10.94 8.24 1.63
CA ASP A 46 11.46 7.48 2.78
C ASP A 46 10.64 6.22 3.10
N ILE A 47 9.30 6.32 2.95
CA ILE A 47 8.35 5.25 3.29
C ILE A 47 7.30 5.14 2.19
N GLY A 48 7.02 3.91 1.78
CA GLY A 48 5.96 3.57 0.84
C GLY A 48 4.81 2.81 1.49
N VAL A 49 3.58 3.09 1.07
CA VAL A 49 2.39 2.28 1.41
C VAL A 49 2.00 1.44 0.20
N SER A 50 2.38 0.16 0.21
CA SER A 50 2.14 -0.77 -0.89
C SER A 50 1.39 -2.03 -0.44
N SER A 51 0.95 -2.85 -1.40
CA SER A 51 0.41 -4.19 -1.10
C SER A 51 1.54 -5.11 -0.61
N PHE A 52 1.19 -6.06 0.25
CA PHE A 52 2.18 -6.96 0.82
C PHE A 52 2.75 -7.93 -0.23
N ASP A 53 1.94 -8.36 -1.19
CA ASP A 53 2.35 -9.17 -2.33
C ASP A 53 3.37 -8.45 -3.23
N SER A 54 3.16 -7.15 -3.52
CA SER A 54 4.12 -6.36 -4.30
C SER A 54 5.46 -6.23 -3.58
N LEU A 55 5.45 -6.01 -2.27
CA LEU A 55 6.66 -6.03 -1.44
C LEU A 55 7.42 -7.36 -1.54
N LEU A 56 6.71 -8.49 -1.47
CA LEU A 56 7.34 -9.82 -1.57
C LEU A 56 7.98 -10.03 -2.95
N VAL A 57 7.26 -9.71 -4.03
CA VAL A 57 7.80 -9.81 -5.40
C VAL A 57 9.08 -8.98 -5.56
N ASN A 58 9.11 -7.76 -5.02
CA ASN A 58 10.28 -6.89 -5.11
C ASN A 58 11.46 -7.40 -4.25
N ARG A 59 11.18 -7.98 -3.07
CA ARG A 59 12.23 -8.65 -2.25
C ARG A 59 12.79 -9.90 -2.91
N ASP A 60 11.96 -10.68 -3.61
CA ASP A 60 12.41 -11.84 -4.39
C ASP A 60 13.34 -11.42 -5.55
N ASN A 61 13.18 -10.19 -6.05
CA ASN A 61 14.10 -9.54 -6.99
C ASN A 61 15.28 -8.83 -6.27
N GLU A 62 15.62 -9.26 -5.06
CA GLU A 62 16.77 -8.80 -4.28
C GLU A 62 16.75 -7.32 -3.87
N LEU A 63 15.59 -6.65 -3.97
CA LEU A 63 15.48 -5.27 -3.50
C LEU A 63 15.49 -5.22 -1.96
N PRO A 64 16.26 -4.30 -1.34
CA PRO A 64 16.50 -4.26 0.11
C PRO A 64 15.35 -3.61 0.88
N LEU A 65 14.13 -4.11 0.71
CA LEU A 65 12.91 -3.56 1.31
C LEU A 65 12.55 -4.27 2.61
N VAL A 66 12.04 -3.51 3.57
CA VAL A 66 11.59 -4.00 4.88
C VAL A 66 10.12 -3.63 5.11
N SER A 67 9.33 -4.54 5.68
CA SER A 67 7.96 -4.24 6.09
C SER A 67 7.97 -3.55 7.46
N LEU A 68 7.50 -2.31 7.53
CA LEU A 68 7.44 -1.52 8.77
C LEU A 68 6.17 -1.80 9.59
N ALA A 69 5.01 -1.80 8.94
CA ALA A 69 3.72 -1.97 9.60
C ALA A 69 2.65 -2.53 8.64
N GLN A 70 1.63 -3.18 9.20
CA GLN A 70 0.46 -3.67 8.47
C GLN A 70 -0.79 -2.89 8.93
N VAL A 71 -1.29 -2.00 8.07
CA VAL A 71 -2.48 -1.18 8.37
C VAL A 71 -3.77 -1.99 8.30
N THR A 72 -3.77 -3.08 7.52
CA THR A 72 -4.88 -4.03 7.42
C THR A 72 -4.42 -5.42 7.83
N GLN A 73 -5.20 -6.09 8.68
CA GLN A 73 -4.82 -7.42 9.20
C GLN A 73 -5.13 -8.58 8.23
N LYS A 74 -5.94 -8.33 7.20
CA LYS A 74 -6.36 -9.33 6.22
C LYS A 74 -6.22 -8.76 4.82
N SER A 75 -5.84 -9.63 3.88
CA SER A 75 -5.81 -9.28 2.47
C SER A 75 -7.18 -8.76 2.00
N SER A 76 -7.17 -7.72 1.17
CA SER A 76 -8.34 -7.18 0.48
C SER A 76 -8.65 -7.90 -0.83
N TYR A 77 -7.73 -8.74 -1.34
CA TYR A 77 -7.93 -9.47 -2.59
C TYR A 77 -9.06 -10.50 -2.47
N ARG A 78 -9.98 -10.47 -3.43
CA ARG A 78 -11.11 -11.40 -3.52
C ARG A 78 -11.25 -11.88 -4.96
N LEU A 79 -11.58 -13.15 -5.12
CA LEU A 79 -12.03 -13.69 -6.41
C LEU A 79 -13.50 -13.30 -6.59
N LEU A 80 -13.82 -12.67 -7.72
CA LEU A 80 -15.17 -12.23 -8.06
C LEU A 80 -15.58 -12.85 -9.39
N SER A 81 -16.83 -13.29 -9.50
CA SER A 81 -17.39 -13.82 -10.75
C SER A 81 -18.84 -13.37 -10.95
N LYS A 82 -19.30 -13.34 -12.21
CA LYS A 82 -20.72 -13.05 -12.52
C LYS A 82 -21.59 -14.26 -12.16
N ASN A 83 -22.67 -14.02 -11.41
CA ASN A 83 -23.59 -15.06 -10.92
C ASN A 83 -24.19 -15.93 -12.06
N ARG A 84 -24.52 -15.34 -13.22
CA ARG A 84 -25.31 -15.98 -14.30
C ARG A 84 -24.65 -17.15 -15.05
N ARG A 85 -23.49 -17.66 -14.63
CA ARG A 85 -22.83 -18.86 -15.20
C ARG A 85 -22.14 -19.74 -14.17
N ALA A 86 -22.47 -19.64 -12.87
CA ALA A 86 -21.65 -20.18 -11.78
C ALA A 86 -21.59 -21.72 -11.69
N SER A 87 -20.85 -22.34 -12.61
CA SER A 87 -20.17 -23.62 -12.41
C SER A 87 -18.80 -23.45 -11.73
N ILE A 88 -18.36 -22.22 -11.45
CA ILE A 88 -17.12 -21.91 -10.72
C ILE A 88 -17.41 -21.97 -9.21
N ARG A 89 -16.94 -23.04 -8.56
CA ARG A 89 -17.08 -23.25 -7.10
C ARG A 89 -15.77 -23.17 -6.34
N GLN A 90 -14.65 -23.34 -7.03
CA GLN A 90 -13.30 -23.33 -6.46
C GLN A 90 -12.30 -22.94 -7.56
N PRO A 91 -11.12 -22.38 -7.20
CA PRO A 91 -9.98 -22.30 -8.10
C PRO A 91 -9.69 -23.69 -8.70
N LYS A 92 -9.20 -23.74 -9.94
CA LYS A 92 -8.70 -24.98 -10.54
C LYS A 92 -7.32 -25.32 -9.99
#